data_AF-A0A9E4G7E3-F1
#
_entry.id   AF-A0A9E4G7E3-F1
#
_cell.length_a   1.000
_cell.length_b   1.000
_cell.length_c   1.000
_cell.angle_alpha   90.00
_cell.angle_beta   90.00
_cell.angle_gamma   90.00
#
_symmetry.space_group_name_H-M   'P 1'
#
loop_
_entity.id
_entity.type
_entity.pdbx_description
1 polymer ?
#
loop_
_entity_poly.entity_id
_entity_poly.type
_entity_poly.pdbx_seq_one_letter_code
_entity_poly.pdbx_strand_id
1 'polypeptide(L)'
;MDNSGSVPEPERHPLVRLSRALDRGLTLAGMVGSWLAIPLIFIIIFDIVTRRFLVLGSTKLQEMEWHLHAALFLLALGFGYLRNSHVRIEVVRERFSQLWKARLEVTGISLFLVPYAALVIWFGLDFAERSFNIDEVSSALTGLSHRWIIKSFVPFGMLLLLLAGVAVLLRNLAYLVLLETGQTAAALELSKSLPELRNPDEELRAAAAQETQVVRGEQ
;
A
#
# COMPACT_ATOMS: atom_id res chain seq x y z
N MET A 1 -27.65 16.85 26.56
CA MET A 1 -26.77 18.03 26.69
C MET A 1 -25.34 17.54 26.64
N ASP A 2 -24.85 17.33 25.41
CA ASP A 2 -23.43 17.25 25.10
C ASP A 2 -23.28 18.06 23.80
N ASN A 3 -23.14 19.37 23.99
CA ASN A 3 -22.79 20.32 22.93
C ASN A 3 -21.45 20.92 23.34
N SER A 4 -20.46 20.05 23.53
CA SER A 4 -19.08 20.49 23.39
C SER A 4 -18.89 20.78 21.91
N GLY A 5 -18.42 21.98 21.57
CA GLY A 5 -17.98 22.34 20.22
C GLY A 5 -16.73 21.54 19.85
N SER A 6 -16.87 20.21 19.76
CA SER A 6 -15.81 19.32 19.38
C SER A 6 -15.51 19.58 17.92
N VAL A 7 -14.28 20.04 17.64
CA VAL A 7 -13.68 20.02 16.29
C VAL A 7 -14.20 18.78 15.56
N PRO A 8 -14.77 18.90 14.34
CA PRO A 8 -15.33 17.75 13.65
C PRO A 8 -14.26 16.67 13.56
N GLU A 9 -14.43 15.57 14.31
CA GLU A 9 -13.44 14.52 14.27
C GLU A 9 -13.43 13.93 12.86
N PRO A 10 -12.33 14.04 12.11
CA PRO A 10 -12.24 13.49 10.76
C PRO A 10 -12.47 11.96 10.75
N GLU A 11 -12.39 11.33 11.92
CA GLU A 11 -12.72 9.95 12.24
C GLU A 11 -14.15 9.53 11.82
N ARG A 12 -15.12 10.45 11.83
CA ARG A 12 -16.53 10.12 11.56
C ARG A 12 -16.85 9.99 10.07
N HIS A 13 -15.95 10.42 9.18
CA HIS A 13 -16.21 10.34 7.75
C HIS A 13 -16.21 8.88 7.28
N PRO A 14 -17.27 8.39 6.59
CA PRO A 14 -17.39 6.98 6.23
C PRO A 14 -16.22 6.49 5.37
N LEU A 15 -15.65 7.36 4.53
CA LEU A 15 -14.48 7.07 3.69
C LEU A 15 -13.21 6.81 4.52
N VAL A 16 -13.01 7.56 5.60
CA VAL A 16 -11.84 7.41 6.49
C VAL A 16 -11.94 6.09 7.27
N ARG A 17 -13.14 5.74 7.73
CA ARG A 17 -13.37 4.46 8.41
C ARG A 17 -13.12 3.26 7.49
N LEU A 18 -13.63 3.31 6.26
CA LEU A 18 -13.40 2.26 5.26
C LEU A 18 -11.90 2.13 4.95
N SER A 19 -11.22 3.26 4.73
CA SER A 19 -9.79 3.27 4.48
C SER A 19 -8.99 2.66 5.65
N ARG A 20 -9.33 2.96 6.92
CA ARG A 20 -8.66 2.31 8.07
C ARG A 20 -8.90 0.80 8.14
N ALA A 21 -10.08 0.33 7.75
CA ALA A 21 -10.37 -1.11 7.71
C ALA A 21 -9.48 -1.82 6.68
N LEU A 22 -9.30 -1.22 5.50
CA LEU A 22 -8.38 -1.70 4.47
C LEU A 22 -6.93 -1.72 4.97
N ASP A 23 -6.48 -0.64 5.63
CA ASP A 23 -5.12 -0.57 6.18
C ASP A 23 -4.80 -1.70 7.16
N ARG A 24 -5.76 -2.08 8.01
CA ARG A 24 -5.58 -3.18 8.97
C ARG A 24 -5.39 -4.50 8.24
N GLY A 25 -6.22 -4.77 7.22
CA GLY A 25 -6.10 -5.96 6.39
C GLY A 25 -4.75 -6.03 5.66
N LEU A 26 -4.32 -4.91 5.09
CA LEU A 26 -3.04 -4.79 4.38
C LEU A 26 -1.84 -4.90 5.32
N THR A 27 -1.93 -4.33 6.51
CA THR A 27 -0.88 -4.46 7.54
C THR A 27 -0.75 -5.91 8.00
N LEU A 28 -1.88 -6.60 8.19
CA LEU A 28 -1.86 -8.03 8.53
C LEU A 28 -1.24 -8.85 7.39
N ALA A 29 -1.65 -8.62 6.14
CA ALA A 29 -1.10 -9.32 4.99
C ALA A 29 0.42 -9.10 4.86
N GLY A 30 0.89 -7.86 5.03
CA GLY A 30 2.32 -7.52 5.03
C GLY A 30 3.08 -8.15 6.20
N MET A 31 2.49 -8.17 7.41
CA MET A 31 3.08 -8.85 8.57
C MET A 31 3.22 -10.35 8.32
N VAL A 32 2.15 -11.02 7.85
CA VAL A 32 2.18 -12.45 7.52
C VAL A 32 3.21 -12.73 6.44
N GLY A 33 3.27 -11.89 5.39
CA GLY A 33 4.29 -12.00 4.34
C GLY A 33 5.72 -11.79 4.83
N SER A 34 5.93 -10.92 5.81
CA SER A 34 7.25 -10.66 6.40
C SER A 34 7.83 -11.90 7.09
N TRP A 35 6.97 -12.79 7.61
CA TRP A 35 7.42 -14.06 8.20
C TRP A 35 8.08 -15.00 7.17
N LEU A 36 7.82 -14.83 5.86
CA LEU A 36 8.52 -15.57 4.80
C LEU A 36 10.01 -15.23 4.71
N ALA A 37 10.46 -14.12 5.32
CA ALA A 37 11.87 -13.75 5.34
C ALA A 37 12.72 -14.81 6.07
N ILE A 38 12.18 -15.38 7.15
CA ILE A 38 12.88 -16.37 7.97
C ILE A 38 13.21 -17.64 7.17
N PRO A 39 12.24 -18.36 6.57
CA PRO A 39 12.55 -19.53 5.76
C PRO A 39 13.37 -19.17 4.51
N LEU A 40 13.17 -17.98 3.91
CA LEU A 40 13.98 -17.52 2.78
C LEU A 40 15.46 -17.42 3.16
N ILE A 41 15.78 -16.72 4.26
CA ILE A 41 17.16 -16.57 4.75
C ILE A 41 17.77 -17.93 5.07
N PHE A 42 17.01 -18.81 5.72
CA PHE A 42 17.47 -20.15 6.04
C PHE A 42 17.83 -20.95 4.78
N ILE A 43 16.98 -20.93 3.76
CA ILE A 43 17.21 -21.64 2.50
C ILE A 43 18.43 -21.07 1.77
N ILE A 44 18.57 -19.73 1.70
CA ILE A 44 19.74 -19.09 1.07
C ILE A 44 21.03 -19.51 1.78
N ILE A 45 21.06 -19.47 3.11
CA ILE A 45 22.25 -19.88 3.87
C ILE A 45 22.55 -21.35 3.61
N PHE A 46 21.54 -22.21 3.67
CA PHE A 46 21.70 -23.64 3.43
C PHE A 46 22.25 -23.91 2.03
N ASP A 47 21.65 -23.34 0.99
CA ASP A 47 22.09 -23.49 -0.40
C ASP A 47 23.53 -22.99 -0.61
N ILE A 48 23.88 -21.81 -0.08
CA ILE A 48 25.25 -21.27 -0.18
C ILE A 48 26.25 -22.21 0.50
N VAL A 49 25.91 -22.74 1.68
CA VAL A 49 26.79 -23.64 2.43
C VAL A 49 26.97 -24.97 1.69
N THR A 50 25.89 -25.62 1.24
CA THR A 50 25.99 -26.90 0.53
C THR A 50 26.71 -26.74 -0.80
N ARG A 51 26.47 -25.64 -1.52
CA ARG A 51 27.10 -25.38 -2.81
C ARG A 51 28.58 -25.06 -2.66
N ARG A 52 28.95 -24.24 -1.68
CA ARG A 52 30.34 -23.78 -1.50
C ARG A 52 31.24 -24.80 -0.83
N PHE A 53 30.73 -25.52 0.18
CA PHE A 53 31.56 -26.42 1.00
C PHE A 53 31.34 -27.89 0.68
N LEU A 54 30.16 -28.28 0.18
CA LEU A 54 29.85 -29.68 -0.14
C LEU A 54 29.79 -29.95 -1.65
N VAL A 55 29.88 -28.91 -2.49
CA VAL A 55 29.79 -29.00 -3.97
C VAL A 55 28.47 -29.65 -4.42
N LEU A 56 27.43 -29.56 -3.60
CA LEU A 56 26.08 -30.05 -3.89
C LEU A 56 25.20 -28.86 -4.25
N GLY A 57 24.83 -28.76 -5.53
CA GLY A 57 23.85 -27.78 -6.02
C GLY A 57 22.47 -28.42 -6.19
N SER A 58 21.41 -27.71 -5.77
CA SER A 58 20.03 -28.16 -5.96
C SER A 58 19.20 -27.08 -6.65
N THR A 59 18.72 -27.39 -7.85
CA THR A 59 17.84 -26.48 -8.59
C THR A 59 16.52 -26.23 -7.84
N LYS A 60 16.02 -27.19 -7.06
CA LYS A 60 14.81 -26.99 -6.24
C LYS A 60 14.99 -25.92 -5.17
N LEU A 61 16.16 -25.91 -4.52
CA LEU A 61 16.45 -24.92 -3.47
C LEU A 61 16.55 -23.52 -4.08
N GLN A 62 17.32 -23.40 -5.17
CA GLN A 62 17.43 -22.15 -5.94
C GLN A 62 16.07 -21.64 -6.42
N GLU A 63 15.20 -22.54 -6.89
CA GLU A 63 13.87 -22.15 -7.28
C GLU A 63 13.03 -21.69 -6.10
N MET A 64 13.09 -22.41 -4.97
CA MET A 64 12.39 -22.03 -3.75
C MET A 64 12.84 -20.65 -3.24
N GLU A 65 14.11 -20.28 -3.37
CA GLU A 65 14.62 -18.95 -3.00
C GLU A 65 13.89 -17.84 -3.75
N TRP A 66 13.85 -17.90 -5.09
CA TRP A 66 13.19 -16.84 -5.85
C TRP A 66 11.67 -16.89 -5.71
N HIS A 67 11.06 -18.05 -5.47
CA HIS A 67 9.62 -18.15 -5.17
C HIS A 67 9.29 -17.49 -3.83
N LEU A 68 10.03 -17.78 -2.77
CA LEU A 68 9.83 -17.18 -1.45
C LEU A 68 10.13 -15.68 -1.47
N HIS A 69 11.17 -15.26 -2.18
CA HIS A 69 11.49 -13.85 -2.34
C HIS A 69 10.37 -13.10 -3.06
N ALA A 70 9.87 -13.64 -4.17
CA ALA A 70 8.77 -13.03 -4.90
C ALA A 70 7.47 -13.02 -4.09
N ALA A 71 7.13 -14.11 -3.39
CA ALA A 71 5.97 -14.16 -2.50
C ALA A 71 6.06 -13.13 -1.37
N LEU A 72 7.23 -13.01 -0.72
CA LEU A 72 7.49 -12.01 0.30
C LEU A 72 7.28 -10.59 -0.24
N PHE A 73 7.86 -10.29 -1.40
CA PHE A 73 7.75 -8.97 -2.03
C PHE A 73 6.30 -8.64 -2.39
N LEU A 74 5.58 -9.57 -3.01
CA LEU A 74 4.20 -9.39 -3.45
C LEU A 74 3.23 -9.19 -2.27
N LEU A 75 3.44 -9.91 -1.16
CA LEU A 75 2.65 -9.73 0.06
C LEU A 75 2.96 -8.40 0.78
N ALA A 76 4.22 -7.96 0.75
CA ALA A 76 4.65 -6.70 1.35
C ALA A 76 4.30 -5.46 0.51
N LEU A 77 3.99 -5.64 -0.78
CA LEU A 77 3.83 -4.55 -1.75
C LEU A 77 2.76 -3.53 -1.33
N GLY A 78 1.55 -4.00 -0.99
CA GLY A 78 0.47 -3.12 -0.53
C GLY A 78 0.78 -2.41 0.79
N PHE A 79 1.44 -3.11 1.73
CA PHE A 79 1.87 -2.52 2.99
C PHE A 79 2.95 -1.44 2.80
N GLY A 80 3.94 -1.70 1.93
CA GLY A 80 4.98 -0.73 1.58
C GLY A 80 4.39 0.54 0.95
N TYR A 81 3.35 0.39 0.11
CA TYR A 81 2.62 1.52 -0.46
C TYR A 81 1.94 2.39 0.61
N LEU A 82 1.20 1.78 1.55
CA LEU A 82 0.57 2.49 2.67
C LEU A 82 1.57 3.25 3.55
N ARG A 83 2.77 2.70 3.71
CA ARG A 83 3.85 3.32 4.52
C ARG A 83 4.67 4.35 3.74
N ASN A 84 4.27 4.70 2.52
CA ASN A 84 5.02 5.61 1.65
C ASN A 84 6.48 5.18 1.47
N SER A 85 6.74 3.87 1.45
CA SER A 85 8.07 3.31 1.23
C SER A 85 8.46 3.26 -0.25
N HIS A 86 7.51 3.53 -1.15
CA HIS A 86 7.80 3.68 -2.57
C HIS A 86 8.60 4.94 -2.84
N VAL A 87 9.54 4.85 -3.78
CA VAL A 87 10.33 6.01 -4.21
C VAL A 87 9.38 7.04 -4.80
N ARG A 88 9.22 8.14 -4.08
CA ARG A 88 8.52 9.34 -4.53
C ARG A 88 9.54 10.44 -4.77
N ILE A 89 9.31 11.28 -5.77
CA ILE A 89 10.20 12.41 -6.05
C ILE A 89 9.85 13.54 -5.08
N GLU A 90 10.24 13.38 -3.82
CA GLU A 90 9.91 14.33 -2.75
C GLU A 90 10.49 15.74 -3.01
N VAL A 91 11.65 15.84 -3.67
CA VAL A 91 12.27 17.13 -4.02
C VAL A 91 11.41 18.00 -4.94
N VAL A 92 10.58 17.37 -5.78
CA VAL A 92 9.63 18.07 -6.65
C VAL A 92 8.36 18.40 -5.86
N ARG A 93 7.95 17.51 -4.95
CA ARG A 93 6.76 17.69 -4.11
C ARG A 93 6.91 18.82 -3.09
N GLU A 94 8.11 19.10 -2.60
CA GLU A 94 8.36 20.21 -1.65
C GLU A 94 7.91 21.57 -2.18
N ARG A 95 7.89 21.77 -3.50
CA ARG A 95 7.46 23.03 -4.13
C ARG A 95 5.95 23.15 -4.32
N PHE A 96 5.19 22.08 -4.11
CA PHE A 96 3.75 22.07 -4.30
C PHE A 96 3.02 22.29 -2.97
N SER A 97 1.90 23.03 -3.04
CA SER A 97 0.97 23.15 -1.92
C SER A 97 0.30 21.80 -1.63
N GLN A 98 -0.24 21.63 -0.43
CA GLN A 98 -0.94 20.43 0.01
C GLN A 98 -2.14 20.09 -0.86
N LEU A 99 -2.86 21.11 -1.34
CA LEU A 99 -3.96 20.92 -2.28
C LEU A 99 -3.46 20.25 -3.56
N TRP A 100 -2.34 20.72 -4.10
CA TRP A 100 -1.72 20.12 -5.29
C TRP A 100 -1.19 18.72 -5.02
N LYS A 101 -0.59 18.46 -3.86
CA LYS A 101 -0.16 17.11 -3.46
C LYS A 101 -1.33 16.13 -3.42
N ALA A 102 -2.44 16.50 -2.78
CA ALA A 102 -3.64 15.67 -2.71
C ALA A 102 -4.25 15.42 -4.10
N ARG A 103 -4.33 16.43 -4.96
CA ARG A 103 -4.82 16.29 -6.35
C ARG A 103 -3.93 15.39 -7.20
N LEU A 104 -2.62 15.50 -7.05
CA LEU A 104 -1.65 14.63 -7.73
C LEU A 104 -1.80 13.19 -7.26
N GLU A 105 -2.00 12.95 -5.97
CA GLU A 105 -2.20 11.61 -5.43
C GLU A 105 -3.50 10.99 -5.96
N VAL A 106 -4.61 11.74 -5.92
CA VAL A 106 -5.92 11.28 -6.44
C VAL A 106 -5.84 10.95 -7.93
N THR A 107 -5.26 11.86 -8.72
CA THR A 107 -5.09 11.67 -10.17
C THR A 107 -4.15 10.52 -10.47
N GLY A 108 -3.02 10.45 -9.75
CA GLY A 108 -2.00 9.42 -9.89
C GLY A 108 -2.56 8.03 -9.64
N ILE A 109 -3.31 7.88 -8.54
CA ILE A 109 -3.92 6.60 -8.19
C ILE A 109 -5.00 6.23 -9.20
N SER A 110 -5.88 7.16 -9.54
CA SER A 110 -7.05 6.88 -10.39
C SER A 110 -6.67 6.58 -11.85
N LEU A 111 -5.69 7.31 -12.41
CA LEU A 111 -5.31 7.17 -13.83
C LEU A 111 -4.16 6.22 -14.08
N PHE A 112 -3.31 5.94 -13.09
CA PHE A 112 -2.15 5.08 -13.28
C PHE A 112 -2.23 3.83 -12.42
N LEU A 113 -2.33 3.96 -11.09
CA LEU A 113 -2.25 2.81 -10.21
C LEU A 113 -3.44 1.84 -10.38
N VAL A 114 -4.66 2.34 -10.32
CA VAL A 114 -5.88 1.54 -10.45
C VAL A 114 -5.96 0.81 -11.79
N PRO A 115 -5.84 1.47 -12.96
CA PRO A 115 -5.93 0.76 -14.23
C PRO A 115 -4.76 -0.20 -14.44
N TYR A 116 -3.54 0.17 -14.04
CA TYR A 116 -2.40 -0.74 -14.10
C TYR A 116 -2.61 -1.99 -13.24
N ALA A 117 -3.02 -1.81 -11.98
CA ALA A 117 -3.26 -2.93 -11.08
C ALA A 117 -4.40 -3.81 -11.56
N ALA A 118 -5.51 -3.23 -12.03
CA ALA A 118 -6.62 -3.98 -12.60
C ALA A 118 -6.19 -4.81 -13.83
N LEU A 119 -5.38 -4.22 -14.72
CA LEU A 119 -4.85 -4.91 -15.90
C LEU A 119 -3.99 -6.11 -15.52
N VAL A 120 -3.06 -5.92 -14.58
CA VAL A 120 -2.17 -7.00 -14.11
C VAL A 120 -2.94 -8.07 -13.36
N ILE A 121 -3.98 -7.71 -12.60
CA ILE A 121 -4.85 -8.69 -11.95
C ILE A 121 -5.58 -9.52 -13.01
N TRP A 122 -6.18 -8.89 -14.02
CA TRP A 122 -6.90 -9.60 -15.08
C TRP A 122 -5.99 -10.60 -15.79
N PHE A 123 -4.88 -10.15 -16.37
CA PHE A 123 -3.97 -11.04 -17.08
C PHE A 123 -3.23 -12.01 -16.14
N GLY A 124 -3.00 -11.60 -14.89
CA GLY A 124 -2.35 -12.42 -13.87
C GLY A 124 -3.22 -13.60 -13.43
N LEU A 125 -4.54 -13.42 -13.34
CA LEU A 125 -5.47 -14.51 -13.05
C LEU A 125 -5.47 -15.55 -14.16
N ASP A 126 -5.60 -15.10 -15.41
CA ASP A 126 -5.53 -15.96 -16.60
C ASP A 126 -4.16 -16.65 -16.74
N PHE A 127 -3.07 -15.97 -16.36
CA PHE A 127 -1.74 -16.55 -16.29
C PHE A 127 -1.59 -17.63 -15.21
N ALA A 128 -2.18 -17.44 -14.03
CA ALA A 128 -2.18 -18.42 -12.95
C ALA A 128 -3.09 -19.62 -13.27
N GLU A 129 -4.28 -19.37 -13.80
CA GLU A 129 -5.26 -20.39 -14.18
C GLU A 129 -4.71 -21.33 -15.24
N ARG A 130 -4.11 -20.79 -16.32
CA ARG A 130 -3.46 -21.62 -17.34
C ARG A 130 -2.39 -22.53 -16.75
N SER A 131 -1.59 -22.00 -15.83
CA SER A 131 -0.51 -22.74 -15.16
C SER A 131 -1.06 -23.88 -14.30
N PHE A 132 -2.18 -23.64 -13.62
CA PHE A 132 -2.88 -24.64 -12.83
C PHE A 132 -3.47 -25.75 -13.71
N ASN A 133 -4.14 -25.37 -14.81
CA ASN A 133 -4.81 -26.34 -15.70
C ASN A 133 -3.85 -27.28 -16.44
N ILE A 134 -2.59 -26.88 -16.64
CA ILE A 134 -1.57 -27.71 -17.28
C ILE A 134 -0.63 -28.38 -16.28
N ASP A 135 -0.90 -28.27 -14.97
CA ASP A 135 -0.01 -28.70 -13.89
C ASP A 135 1.45 -28.30 -14.14
N GLU A 136 1.67 -26.99 -14.33
CA GLU A 136 2.96 -26.50 -14.81
C GLU A 136 4.11 -26.81 -13.83
N VAL A 137 5.05 -27.59 -14.33
CA VAL A 137 6.30 -27.93 -13.66
C VAL A 137 7.42 -27.02 -14.17
N SER A 138 8.46 -26.87 -13.37
CA SER A 138 9.68 -26.20 -13.80
C SER A 138 10.26 -26.79 -15.07
N SER A 139 10.79 -25.91 -15.91
CA SER A 139 11.59 -26.25 -17.09
C SER A 139 12.87 -27.02 -16.74
N ALA A 140 13.34 -26.92 -15.50
CA ALA A 140 14.48 -27.69 -15.03
C ALA A 140 14.08 -29.13 -14.70
N LEU A 141 14.92 -30.10 -15.13
CA LEU A 141 14.68 -31.54 -14.95
C LEU A 141 14.41 -31.95 -13.50
N THR A 142 14.99 -31.21 -12.54
CA THR A 142 14.84 -31.42 -11.11
C THR A 142 14.18 -30.22 -10.42
N GLY A 143 13.44 -29.35 -11.12
CA GLY A 143 12.84 -28.16 -10.53
C GLY A 143 11.54 -28.42 -9.74
N LEU A 144 10.87 -27.34 -9.32
CA LEU A 144 9.62 -27.38 -8.56
C LEU A 144 8.42 -27.77 -9.44
N SER A 145 7.51 -28.57 -8.88
CA SER A 145 6.38 -29.17 -9.60
C SER A 145 5.08 -28.36 -9.61
N HIS A 146 5.02 -27.21 -8.94
CA HIS A 146 3.78 -26.42 -8.78
C HIS A 146 4.02 -24.93 -9.04
N ARG A 147 4.37 -24.57 -10.30
CA ARG A 147 4.63 -23.16 -10.66
C ARG A 147 3.40 -22.26 -10.58
N TRP A 148 2.20 -22.82 -10.65
CA TRP A 148 0.96 -22.06 -10.52
C TRP A 148 0.86 -21.31 -9.18
N ILE A 149 1.50 -21.82 -8.12
CA ILE A 149 1.52 -21.17 -6.80
C ILE A 149 2.10 -19.77 -6.93
N ILE A 150 3.35 -19.64 -7.41
CA ILE A 150 4.00 -18.32 -7.49
C ILE A 150 3.31 -17.40 -8.51
N LYS A 151 2.78 -17.96 -9.61
CA LYS A 151 2.00 -17.19 -10.57
C LYS A 151 0.72 -16.62 -9.97
N SER A 152 0.10 -17.33 -9.03
CA SER A 152 -1.08 -16.85 -8.28
C SER A 152 -0.77 -15.71 -7.31
N PHE A 153 0.47 -15.64 -6.79
CA PHE A 153 0.89 -14.51 -5.95
C PHE A 153 0.94 -13.19 -6.71
N VAL A 154 1.11 -13.21 -8.05
CA VAL A 154 1.16 -11.99 -8.87
C VAL A 154 -0.16 -11.21 -8.82
N PRO A 155 -1.32 -11.78 -9.24
CA PRO A 155 -2.59 -11.07 -9.12
C PRO A 155 -2.97 -10.81 -7.66
N PHE A 156 -2.57 -11.68 -6.72
CA PHE A 156 -2.84 -11.46 -5.30
C PHE A 156 -2.08 -10.25 -4.73
N GLY A 157 -0.78 -10.13 -4.99
CA GLY A 157 0.01 -8.97 -4.57
C GLY A 157 -0.46 -7.67 -5.22
N MET A 158 -0.87 -7.72 -6.48
CA MET A 158 -1.46 -6.57 -7.17
C MET A 158 -2.83 -6.19 -6.60
N LEU A 159 -3.63 -7.16 -6.15
CA LEU A 159 -4.87 -6.89 -5.43
C LEU A 159 -4.58 -6.16 -4.10
N LEU A 160 -3.57 -6.59 -3.34
CA LEU A 160 -3.16 -5.87 -2.12
C LEU A 160 -2.71 -4.44 -2.44
N LEU A 161 -1.93 -4.24 -3.50
CA LEU A 161 -1.54 -2.91 -3.95
C LEU A 161 -2.74 -2.05 -4.38
N LEU A 162 -3.71 -2.64 -5.09
CA LEU A 162 -4.93 -1.95 -5.50
C LEU A 162 -5.74 -1.50 -4.27
N LEU A 163 -5.92 -2.38 -3.27
CA LEU A 163 -6.60 -2.03 -2.03
C LEU A 163 -5.85 -0.92 -1.26
N ALA A 164 -4.52 -0.95 -1.25
CA ALA A 164 -3.70 0.11 -0.66
C ALA A 164 -3.89 1.44 -1.39
N GLY A 165 -3.89 1.42 -2.72
CA GLY A 165 -4.20 2.57 -3.57
C GLY A 165 -5.58 3.14 -3.28
N VAL A 166 -6.60 2.30 -3.21
CA VAL A 166 -7.98 2.72 -2.88
C VAL A 166 -8.05 3.34 -1.47
N ALA A 167 -7.35 2.76 -0.48
CA ALA A 167 -7.33 3.32 0.87
C ALA A 167 -6.73 4.75 0.91
N VAL A 168 -5.63 4.97 0.19
CA VAL A 168 -4.99 6.30 0.05
C VAL A 168 -5.87 7.26 -0.75
N LEU A 169 -6.49 6.79 -1.83
CA LEU A 169 -7.41 7.57 -2.65
C LEU A 169 -8.59 8.10 -1.82
N LEU A 170 -9.23 7.24 -1.02
CA LEU A 170 -10.37 7.61 -0.18
C LEU A 170 -10.01 8.69 0.86
N ARG A 171 -8.80 8.63 1.43
CA ARG A 171 -8.30 9.62 2.40
C ARG A 171 -8.04 10.97 1.74
N ASN A 172 -7.40 10.97 0.57
CA ASN A 172 -7.11 12.20 -0.16
C ASN A 172 -8.39 12.84 -0.72
N LEU A 173 -9.38 12.03 -1.14
CA LEU A 173 -10.71 12.54 -1.51
C LEU A 173 -11.42 13.15 -0.30
N ALA A 174 -11.41 12.48 0.87
CA ALA A 174 -11.99 13.04 2.09
C ALA A 174 -11.34 14.38 2.46
N TYR A 175 -10.01 14.48 2.36
CA TYR A 175 -9.28 15.73 2.58
C TYR A 175 -9.72 16.85 1.62
N LEU A 176 -9.86 16.57 0.32
CA LEU A 176 -10.32 17.57 -0.65
C LEU A 176 -11.76 18.03 -0.38
N VAL A 177 -12.67 17.11 -0.05
CA VAL A 177 -14.06 17.43 0.30
C VAL A 177 -14.16 18.29 1.55
N LEU A 178 -13.33 18.03 2.57
CA LEU A 178 -13.28 18.85 3.78
C LEU A 178 -12.84 20.30 3.49
N LEU A 179 -11.88 20.49 2.57
CA LEU A 179 -11.47 21.82 2.13
C LEU A 179 -12.57 22.55 1.35
N GLU A 180 -13.27 21.85 0.45
CA GLU A 180 -14.37 22.43 -0.33
C GLU A 180 -15.58 22.82 0.53
N THR A 181 -15.82 22.09 1.62
CA THR A 181 -16.90 22.38 2.59
C THR A 181 -16.53 23.43 3.64
N GLY A 182 -15.31 23.97 3.58
CA GLY A 182 -14.84 24.99 4.52
C GLY A 182 -14.44 24.46 5.91
N GLN A 183 -14.39 23.14 6.11
CA GLN A 183 -14.00 22.50 7.37
C GLN A 183 -12.48 22.35 7.48
N THR A 184 -11.77 23.49 7.46
CA THR A 184 -10.30 23.55 7.45
C THR A 184 -9.65 22.96 8.69
N ALA A 185 -10.29 23.06 9.87
CA ALA A 185 -9.82 22.43 11.10
C ALA A 185 -9.79 20.89 11.00
N ALA A 186 -10.87 20.29 10.48
CA ALA A 186 -10.94 18.84 10.28
C ALA A 186 -9.99 18.36 9.17
N ALA A 187 -9.82 19.15 8.10
CA ALA A 187 -8.86 18.87 7.02
C ALA A 187 -7.42 18.89 7.55
N LEU A 188 -7.08 19.85 8.42
CA LEU A 188 -5.76 19.94 9.06
C LEU A 188 -5.49 18.72 9.95
N GLU A 189 -6.44 18.34 10.81
CA GLU A 189 -6.31 17.14 11.65
C GLU A 189 -6.14 15.87 10.81
N LEU A 190 -6.92 15.72 9.74
CA LEU A 190 -6.76 14.59 8.82
C LEU A 190 -5.36 14.60 8.19
N SER A 191 -4.88 15.73 7.67
CA SER A 191 -3.56 15.83 7.03
C SER A 191 -2.40 15.40 7.93
N LYS A 192 -2.48 15.66 9.24
CA LYS A 192 -1.45 15.25 10.21
C LYS A 192 -1.34 13.72 10.32
N SER A 193 -2.46 13.01 10.13
CA SER A 193 -2.50 11.55 10.15
C SER A 193 -2.05 10.92 8.83
N LEU A 194 -1.97 11.70 7.75
CA LEU A 194 -1.64 11.23 6.41
C LEU A 194 -0.13 11.40 6.15
N PRO A 195 0.63 10.29 5.99
CA PRO A 195 2.06 10.40 5.77
C PRO A 195 2.42 11.16 4.48
N GLU A 196 1.55 11.15 3.48
CA GLU A 196 1.70 11.88 2.22
C GLU A 196 1.42 13.39 2.32
N LEU A 197 0.74 13.86 3.37
CA LEU A 197 0.39 15.28 3.60
C LEU A 197 1.00 15.86 4.90
N ARG A 198 1.98 15.17 5.51
CA ARG A 198 2.48 15.42 6.88
C ARG A 198 2.93 16.86 7.21
N ASN A 199 3.30 17.67 6.21
CA ASN A 199 3.78 19.04 6.40
C ASN A 199 2.73 20.07 5.95
N PRO A 200 1.65 20.31 6.71
CA PRO A 200 0.55 21.17 6.26
C PRO A 200 1.02 22.61 6.01
N ASP A 201 0.51 23.22 4.93
CA ASP A 201 0.84 24.58 4.50
C ASP A 201 0.51 25.59 5.60
N GLU A 202 1.30 26.66 5.69
CA GLU A 202 1.13 27.71 6.71
C GLU A 202 -0.22 28.43 6.55
N GLU A 203 -0.69 28.60 5.32
CA GLU A 203 -2.01 29.16 4.99
C GLU A 203 -3.16 28.29 5.53
N LEU A 204 -3.06 26.96 5.41
CA LEU A 204 -4.07 26.05 5.94
C LEU A 204 -4.12 26.10 7.48
N ARG A 205 -2.97 26.25 8.13
CA ARG A 205 -2.90 26.42 9.59
C ARG A 205 -3.54 27.72 10.05
N ALA A 206 -3.31 28.81 9.30
CA ALA A 206 -3.92 30.10 9.58
C ALA A 206 -5.45 30.06 9.40
N ALA A 207 -5.94 29.43 8.33
CA ALA A 207 -7.38 29.26 8.09
C ALA A 207 -8.05 28.41 9.18
N ALA A 208 -7.44 27.28 9.56
CA ALA A 208 -7.95 26.42 10.63
C ALA A 208 -7.97 27.13 12.00
N ALA A 209 -6.97 27.97 12.28
CA ALA A 209 -6.94 28.76 13.51
C ALA A 209 -8.07 29.82 13.54
N GLN A 210 -8.36 30.46 12.40
CA GLN A 210 -9.47 31.40 12.27
C GLN A 210 -10.83 30.71 12.45
N GLU A 211 -11.06 29.57 11.79
CA GLU A 211 -12.29 28.78 11.95
C GLU A 211 -12.51 28.37 13.41
N THR A 212 -11.46 27.89 14.08
CA THR A 212 -11.51 27.50 15.49
C THR A 212 -11.82 28.68 16.41
N GLN A 213 -11.31 29.88 16.09
CA GLN A 213 -11.61 31.10 16.85
C GLN A 213 -13.04 31.59 16.64
N VAL A 214 -13.59 31.51 15.42
CA VAL A 214 -14.98 31.86 15.12
C VAL A 214 -15.94 30.96 15.89
N VAL A 215 -15.75 29.65 15.83
CA VAL A 215 -16.58 28.66 16.56
C VAL A 215 -16.55 28.90 18.07
N ARG A 216 -15.43 29.39 18.61
CA ARG A 216 -15.27 29.69 20.03
C ARG A 216 -15.82 31.06 20.44
N GLY A 217 -15.90 32.01 19.51
CA GLY A 217 -16.40 33.37 19.75
C GLY A 217 -17.92 33.52 19.60
N GLU A 218 -18.60 32.56 18.97
CA GLU A 218 -20.06 32.48 18.90
C GLU A 218 -20.73 31.82 20.14
N GLN A 219 -19.94 31.51 21.18
CA GLN A 219 -20.37 30.95 22.47
C GLN A 219 -20.28 31.98 23.59
#